data_AF-A0A7X9BDD3-F1
#
_entry.id   AF-A0A7X9BDD3-F1
#
_cell.length_a   1.000
_cell.length_b   1.000
_cell.length_c   1.000
_cell.angle_alpha   90.00
_cell.angle_beta   90.00
_cell.angle_gamma   90.00
#
_symmetry.space_group_name_H-M   'P 1'
#
loop_
_entity.id
_entity.type
_entity.pdbx_description
1 polymer ?
#
loop_
_entity_poly.entity_id
_entity_poly.type
_entity_poly.pdbx_seq_one_letter_code
_entity_poly.pdbx_strand_id
1 'polypeptide(L)'
;MSNLIVFQGFGTVALEVALALMPLVVIFLLFQLIYKLPWDGVSQILIGVVISFVGLAFFLQGVNVGFIPAGASLGEQISKLDHNWVIIPVGFLLGLVTALAEPSVKVLTIEVEAVSGGYINQKTLLVA
;
A
#
# COMPACT_ATOMS: atom_id res chain seq x y z
N MET A 1 -17.80 30.46 1.25
CA MET A 1 -16.97 29.61 0.37
C MET A 1 -16.25 28.63 1.26
N SER A 2 -16.86 27.47 1.45
CA SER A 2 -16.38 26.38 2.30
C SER A 2 -15.13 25.82 1.65
N ASN A 3 -13.96 26.17 2.18
CA ASN A 3 -12.70 25.57 1.74
C ASN A 3 -12.87 24.04 1.82
N LEU A 4 -12.61 23.36 0.70
CA LEU A 4 -12.80 21.93 0.53
C LEU A 4 -11.98 21.17 1.59
N ILE A 5 -12.62 20.78 2.70
CA ILE A 5 -12.05 19.95 3.78
C ILE A 5 -11.37 18.71 3.19
N VAL A 6 -11.90 18.21 2.06
CA VAL A 6 -11.40 17.06 1.31
C VAL A 6 -9.98 17.23 0.78
N PHE A 7 -9.53 18.45 0.47
CA PHE A 7 -8.16 18.69 -0.05
C PHE A 7 -7.20 19.28 0.99
N GLN A 8 -7.65 19.43 2.23
CA GLN A 8 -6.76 19.87 3.30
C GLN A 8 -5.66 18.81 3.49
N GLY A 9 -4.40 19.26 3.48
CA GLY A 9 -3.24 18.37 3.62
C GLY A 9 -2.86 17.59 2.36
N PHE A 10 -3.53 17.81 1.22
CA PHE A 10 -3.22 17.08 -0.03
C PHE A 10 -1.77 17.23 -0.48
N GLY A 11 -1.15 18.40 -0.26
CA GLY A 11 0.26 18.62 -0.57
C GLY A 11 1.20 17.68 0.20
N THR A 12 0.87 17.36 1.46
CA THR A 12 1.64 16.41 2.27
C THR A 12 1.50 15.00 1.71
N VAL A 13 0.27 14.56 1.41
CA VAL A 13 0.01 13.24 0.82
C VAL A 13 0.70 13.10 -0.54
N ALA A 14 0.63 14.14 -1.38
CA ALA A 14 1.31 14.16 -2.67
C ALA A 14 2.84 14.07 -2.50
N LEU A 15 3.40 14.73 -1.48
CA LEU A 15 4.83 14.65 -1.18
C LEU A 15 5.23 13.25 -0.66
N GLU A 16 4.43 12.63 0.20
CA GLU A 16 4.63 11.24 0.65
C GLU A 16 4.65 10.27 -0.54
N VAL A 17 3.70 10.40 -1.46
CA VAL A 17 3.65 9.59 -2.68
C VAL A 17 4.85 9.87 -3.59
N ALA A 18 5.25 11.12 -3.75
CA ALA A 18 6.44 11.47 -4.52
C ALA A 18 7.70 10.83 -3.93
N LEU A 19 7.85 10.90 -2.60
CA LEU A 19 8.97 10.30 -1.89
C LEU A 19 8.97 8.77 -2.00
N ALA A 20 7.80 8.13 -1.97
CA ALA A 20 7.66 6.69 -2.15
C ALA A 20 8.02 6.22 -3.56
N LEU A 21 7.68 6.99 -4.59
CA LEU A 21 7.99 6.67 -6.00
C LEU A 21 9.40 7.10 -6.42
N MET A 22 10.00 8.06 -5.72
CA MET A 22 11.32 8.62 -6.07
C MET A 22 12.42 7.56 -6.23
N PRO A 23 12.61 6.56 -5.33
CA PRO A 23 13.64 5.54 -5.52
C PRO A 23 13.49 4.77 -6.83
N LEU A 24 12.25 4.45 -7.25
CA LEU A 24 11.96 3.77 -8.50
C LEU A 24 12.41 4.63 -9.70
N VAL A 25 12.07 5.92 -9.68
CA VAL A 25 12.43 6.87 -10.75
C VAL A 25 13.94 7.08 -10.81
N VAL A 26 14.61 7.22 -9.65
CA VAL A 26 16.06 7.41 -9.57
C VAL A 26 16.79 6.20 -10.15
N ILE A 27 16.44 4.99 -9.71
CA ILE A 27 17.04 3.74 -10.23
C ILE A 27 16.81 3.63 -11.74
N PHE A 28 15.60 3.93 -12.21
CA PHE A 28 15.27 3.91 -13.63
C PHE A 28 16.14 4.90 -14.44
N LEU A 29 16.28 6.14 -13.98
CA LEU A 29 17.10 7.15 -14.66
C LEU A 29 18.58 6.78 -14.66
N LEU A 30 19.10 6.19 -13.58
CA LEU A 30 20.47 5.67 -13.53
C LEU A 30 20.67 4.58 -14.59
N PHE A 31 19.75 3.64 -14.72
CA PHE A 31 19.82 2.62 -15.76
C PHE A 31 19.68 3.21 -17.17
N GLN A 32 18.85 4.24 -17.36
CA GLN A 32 18.73 4.91 -18.65
C GLN A 32 20.04 5.57 -19.09
N LEU A 33 20.82 6.14 -18.16
CA LEU A 33 22.13 6.73 -18.47
C LEU A 33 23.15 5.69 -18.94
N ILE A 34 23.11 4.49 -18.35
CA ILE A 34 24.06 3.41 -18.65
C ILE A 34 23.66 2.65 -19.93
N TYR A 35 22.39 2.26 -20.03
CA TYR A 35 21.90 1.33 -21.06
C TYR A 35 21.25 2.03 -22.28
N LYS A 36 20.96 3.33 -22.20
CA LYS A 36 20.38 4.15 -23.28
C LYS A 36 19.20 3.47 -23.97
N LEU A 37 18.15 3.12 -23.20
CA LEU A 37 16.99 2.44 -23.77
C LEU A 37 16.29 3.31 -24.83
N PRO A 38 15.63 2.68 -25.82
CA PRO A 38 14.81 3.39 -26.81
C PRO A 38 13.77 4.28 -26.14
N TRP A 39 13.54 5.45 -26.73
CA TRP A 39 12.65 6.46 -26.17
C TRP A 39 11.20 5.97 -25.99
N ASP A 40 10.75 5.05 -26.83
CA ASP A 40 9.42 4.44 -26.74
C ASP A 40 9.21 3.73 -25.40
N GLY A 41 10.20 2.94 -24.94
CA GLY A 41 10.12 2.26 -23.64
C GLY A 41 10.24 3.22 -22.46
N VAL A 42 11.09 4.24 -22.58
CA VAL A 42 11.30 5.25 -21.54
C VAL A 42 10.05 6.08 -21.30
N SER A 43 9.42 6.54 -22.38
CA SER A 43 8.21 7.34 -22.31
C SER A 43 7.04 6.57 -21.69
N GLN A 44 6.89 5.29 -22.01
CA GLN A 44 5.87 4.43 -21.38
C GLN A 44 6.03 4.33 -19.87
N ILE A 45 7.26 4.13 -19.38
CA ILE A 45 7.54 4.05 -17.94
C ILE A 45 7.26 5.40 -17.26
N LEU A 46 7.74 6.52 -17.84
CA LEU A 46 7.50 7.85 -17.28
C LEU A 46 6.01 8.19 -17.21
N ILE A 47 5.25 7.88 -18.26
CA ILE A 47 3.80 8.07 -18.27
C ILE A 47 3.14 7.20 -17.19
N GLY A 48 3.54 5.94 -17.08
CA GLY A 48 3.07 5.03 -16.04
C GLY A 48 3.30 5.59 -14.63
N VAL A 49 4.52 6.07 -14.36
CA VAL A 49 4.87 6.70 -13.07
C VAL A 49 3.99 7.90 -12.77
N VAL A 50 3.75 8.79 -13.76
CA VAL A 50 2.90 9.97 -13.56
C VAL A 50 1.45 9.56 -13.28
N ILE A 51 0.90 8.62 -14.04
CA ILE A 51 -0.47 8.12 -13.82
C ILE A 51 -0.59 7.45 -12.45
N SER A 52 0.39 6.61 -12.07
CA SER A 52 0.45 5.98 -10.75
C SER A 52 0.57 7.01 -9.63
N PHE A 53 1.39 8.05 -9.79
CA PHE A 53 1.51 9.15 -8.82
C PHE A 53 0.16 9.82 -8.59
N VAL A 54 -0.51 10.24 -9.67
CA VAL A 54 -1.80 10.92 -9.60
C VAL A 54 -2.84 10.00 -8.94
N GLY A 55 -2.95 8.76 -9.41
CA GLY A 55 -3.88 7.78 -8.87
C GLY A 55 -3.65 7.50 -7.38
N LEU A 56 -2.40 7.26 -6.99
CA LEU A 56 -2.04 6.96 -5.60
C LEU A 56 -2.24 8.18 -4.68
N ALA A 57 -1.90 9.39 -5.13
CA ALA A 57 -2.11 10.61 -4.36
C ALA A 57 -3.61 10.87 -4.08
N PHE A 58 -4.48 10.75 -5.09
CA PHE A 58 -5.92 10.90 -4.88
C PHE A 58 -6.51 9.75 -4.06
N PHE A 59 -6.05 8.51 -4.28
CA PHE A 59 -6.47 7.35 -3.50
C PHE A 59 -6.13 7.53 -2.01
N LEU A 60 -4.87 7.86 -1.69
CA LEU A 60 -4.44 8.08 -0.31
C LEU A 60 -5.12 9.28 0.33
N GLN A 61 -5.38 10.36 -0.42
CA GLN A 61 -6.18 11.47 0.09
C GLN A 61 -7.59 11.01 0.49
N GLY A 62 -8.24 10.20 -0.36
CA GLY A 62 -9.54 9.61 -0.07
C GLY A 62 -9.51 8.70 1.17
N VAL A 63 -8.45 7.91 1.32
CA VAL A 63 -8.22 7.06 2.51
C VAL A 63 -8.06 7.91 3.78
N ASN A 64 -7.21 8.94 3.74
CA ASN A 64 -6.94 9.81 4.89
C ASN A 64 -8.14 10.63 5.34
N VAL A 65 -8.99 11.07 4.42
CA VAL A 65 -10.19 11.86 4.75
C VAL A 65 -11.40 10.97 5.08
N GLY A 66 -11.52 9.81 4.44
CA GLY A 66 -12.69 8.94 4.58
C GLY A 66 -12.47 7.77 5.53
N PHE A 67 -11.55 6.88 5.18
CA PHE A 67 -11.40 5.58 5.85
C PHE A 67 -10.66 5.67 7.19
N ILE A 68 -9.60 6.47 7.29
CA ILE A 68 -8.83 6.59 8.55
C ILE A 68 -9.68 7.18 9.70
N PRO A 69 -10.42 8.29 9.51
CA PRO A 69 -11.26 8.84 10.58
C PRO A 69 -12.42 7.91 10.94
N ALA A 70 -13.00 7.22 9.94
CA ALA A 70 -14.05 6.24 10.17
C ALA A 70 -13.52 5.05 11.00
N GLY A 71 -12.36 4.51 10.65
CA GLY A 71 -11.69 3.44 11.39
C GLY A 71 -11.36 3.84 12.82
N ALA A 72 -10.84 5.06 13.02
CA ALA A 72 -10.55 5.59 14.36
C ALA A 72 -11.82 5.72 15.22
N SER A 73 -12.91 6.23 14.63
CA SER A 73 -14.20 6.38 15.32
C SER A 73 -14.80 5.02 15.70
N LEU A 74 -14.69 4.01 14.84
CA LEU A 74 -15.10 2.65 15.13
C LEU A 74 -14.24 2.04 16.26
N GLY A 75 -12.92 2.22 16.21
CA GLY A 75 -12.01 1.77 17.25
C GLY A 75 -12.30 2.41 18.61
N GLU A 76 -12.64 3.70 18.64
CA GLU A 76 -13.03 4.40 19.86
C GLU A 76 -14.33 3.86 20.46
N GLN A 77 -15.30 3.48 19.64
CA GLN A 77 -16.53 2.86 20.14
C GLN A 77 -16.28 1.46 20.69
N ILE A 78 -15.40 0.68 20.04
CA ILE A 78 -15.01 -0.65 20.53
C ILE A 78 -14.27 -0.56 21.86
N SER A 79 -13.41 0.45 22.05
CA SER A 79 -12.64 0.62 23.29
C SER A 79 -13.48 1.09 24.49
N LYS A 80 -14.69 1.60 24.25
CA LYS A 80 -15.65 2.01 25.30
C LYS A 80 -16.58 0.88 25.75
N LEU A 81 -16.51 -0.29 25.12
CA LEU A 81 -17.29 -1.45 25.54
C LEU A 81 -16.82 -1.90 26.94
N ASP A 82 -17.75 -2.34 27.79
CA ASP A 82 -17.40 -2.89 29.11
C ASP A 82 -16.48 -4.13 29.01
N HIS A 83 -16.48 -4.79 27.84
CA HIS A 83 -15.73 -6.00 27.54
C HIS A 83 -14.50 -5.70 26.66
N ASN A 84 -13.47 -5.09 27.26
CA ASN A 84 -12.23 -4.69 26.57
C ASN A 84 -11.49 -5.83 25.85
N TRP A 85 -11.72 -7.10 26.22
CA TRP A 85 -11.09 -8.26 25.57
C TRP A 85 -11.50 -8.41 24.11
N VAL A 86 -12.62 -7.81 23.67
CA VAL A 86 -13.13 -7.85 22.29
C VAL A 86 -12.15 -7.23 21.29
N ILE A 87 -11.27 -6.32 21.74
CA ILE A 87 -10.26 -5.71 20.88
C ILE A 87 -9.25 -6.74 20.33
N ILE A 88 -8.99 -7.82 21.09
CA ILE A 88 -8.03 -8.86 20.72
C ILE A 88 -8.49 -9.64 19.47
N PRO A 89 -9.68 -10.29 19.45
CA PRO A 89 -10.14 -11.00 18.26
C PRO A 89 -10.41 -10.05 17.08
N VAL A 90 -10.88 -8.83 17.32
CA VAL A 90 -11.10 -7.85 16.23
C VAL A 90 -9.76 -7.45 15.59
N GLY A 91 -8.77 -7.08 16.40
CA GLY A 91 -7.44 -6.73 15.91
C GLY A 91 -6.75 -7.90 15.20
N PHE A 92 -6.90 -9.12 15.73
CA PHE A 92 -6.42 -10.34 15.08
C PHE A 92 -7.05 -10.54 13.71
N LEU A 93 -8.38 -10.43 13.58
CA LEU A 93 -9.07 -10.59 12.30
C LEU A 93 -8.70 -9.51 11.29
N LEU A 94 -8.64 -8.25 11.72
CA LEU A 94 -8.21 -7.15 10.84
C LEU A 94 -6.78 -7.35 10.37
N GLY A 95 -5.85 -7.68 11.28
CA GLY A 95 -4.46 -7.96 10.94
C GLY A 95 -4.29 -9.16 10.01
N LEU A 96 -5.02 -10.24 10.27
CA LEU A 96 -5.04 -11.43 9.40
C LEU A 96 -5.54 -11.08 8.00
N VAL A 97 -6.66 -10.38 7.88
CA VAL A 97 -7.20 -9.94 6.58
C VAL A 97 -6.22 -9.02 5.85
N THR A 98 -5.56 -8.10 6.56
CA THR A 98 -4.54 -7.22 5.97
C THR A 98 -3.35 -8.01 5.44
N ALA A 99 -2.82 -8.96 6.21
CA ALA A 99 -1.71 -9.82 5.76
C ALA A 99 -2.10 -10.67 4.54
N LEU A 100 -3.30 -11.25 4.53
CA LEU A 100 -3.83 -12.02 3.41
C LEU A 100 -4.09 -11.18 2.16
N ALA A 101 -4.47 -9.91 2.34
CA ALA A 101 -4.70 -8.97 1.24
C ALA A 101 -3.38 -8.47 0.64
N GLU A 102 -2.26 -8.56 1.36
CA GLU A 102 -0.98 -8.05 0.91
C GLU A 102 -0.38 -8.94 -0.20
N PRO A 103 -0.18 -8.41 -1.43
CA PRO A 103 0.35 -9.19 -2.55
C PRO A 103 1.78 -9.68 -2.28
N SER A 104 2.58 -8.89 -1.54
CA SER A 104 3.96 -9.22 -1.19
C SER A 104 4.04 -10.52 -0.38
N VAL A 105 3.10 -10.74 0.55
CA VAL A 105 3.01 -11.98 1.34
C VAL A 105 2.73 -13.17 0.43
N LYS A 106 1.82 -13.01 -0.53
CA LYS A 106 1.53 -14.05 -1.52
C LYS A 106 2.75 -14.37 -2.38
N VAL A 107 3.48 -13.37 -2.86
CA VAL A 107 4.73 -13.58 -3.63
C VAL A 107 5.75 -14.32 -2.78
N LEU A 108 5.94 -13.92 -1.52
CA LEU A 108 6.85 -14.59 -0.60
C LEU A 108 6.51 -16.08 -0.42
N THR A 109 5.22 -16.43 -0.29
CA THR A 109 4.83 -17.85 -0.16
C THR A 109 5.16 -18.69 -1.38
N ILE A 110 5.12 -18.10 -2.59
CA ILE A 110 5.52 -18.76 -3.84
C ILE A 110 7.03 -18.99 -3.84
N GLU A 111 7.80 -17.97 -3.46
CA GLU A 111 9.26 -18.07 -3.38
C GLU A 111 9.70 -19.12 -2.35
N VAL A 112 9.05 -19.17 -1.18
CA VAL A 112 9.33 -20.17 -0.14
C VAL A 112 9.03 -21.59 -0.64
N GLU A 113 7.92 -21.81 -1.33
CA GLU A 113 7.60 -23.12 -1.91
C GLU A 113 8.62 -23.53 -2.97
N ALA A 114 9.02 -22.58 -3.83
CA ALA A 114 10.02 -22.81 -4.87
C ALA A 114 11.40 -23.18 -4.29
N VAL A 115 11.90 -22.45 -3.30
CA VAL A 115 13.23 -22.73 -2.70
C VAL A 115 13.21 -23.94 -1.76
N SER A 116 12.05 -24.30 -1.20
CA SER A 116 11.91 -25.50 -0.36
C SER A 116 11.71 -26.77 -1.17
N GLY A 117 11.64 -26.71 -2.51
CA GLY A 117 11.38 -27.88 -3.35
C GLY A 117 9.98 -28.49 -3.11
N GLY A 118 9.01 -27.67 -2.70
CA GLY A 118 7.64 -28.10 -2.42
C GLY A 118 7.40 -28.68 -1.01
N TYR A 119 8.41 -28.71 -0.14
CA TYR A 119 8.25 -29.19 1.24
C TYR A 119 7.37 -28.25 2.09
N ILE A 120 7.42 -26.94 1.82
CA ILE A 120 6.55 -25.95 2.46
C ILE A 120 5.51 -25.50 1.43
N ASN A 121 4.26 -25.96 1.59
CA ASN A 121 3.19 -25.63 0.67
C ASN A 121 2.69 -24.18 0.88
N GLN A 122 2.51 -23.43 -0.22
CA GLN A 122 1.98 -22.07 -0.20
C GLN A 122 0.66 -21.95 0.57
N LYS A 123 -0.27 -22.89 0.41
CA LYS A 123 -1.62 -22.79 1.00
C LYS A 123 -1.59 -22.95 2.51
N THR A 124 -0.73 -23.82 3.03
CA THR A 124 -0.56 -23.96 4.48
C THR A 124 0.15 -22.74 5.06
N LEU A 125 1.15 -22.18 4.36
CA LEU A 125 1.88 -21.01 4.84
C LEU A 125 1.04 -19.72 4.83
N LEU A 126 0.10 -19.58 3.89
CA LEU A 126 -0.82 -18.44 3.83
C LEU A 126 -1.85 -18.43 4.96
N VAL A 127 -2.21 -19.59 5.51
CA VAL A 127 -3.31 -19.75 6.48
C VAL A 127 -2.82 -20.10 7.89
N ALA A 128 -1.55 -20.53 8.03
CA ALA A 128 -0.88 -20.79 9.31
C ALA A 128 -0.49 -19.48 10.01
#